data_AF-A0A6C0TCX0-F1
#
_entry.id   AF-A0A6C0TCX0-F1
#
_cell.length_a   1.000
_cell.length_b   1.000
_cell.length_c   1.000
_cell.angle_alpha   90.00
_cell.angle_beta   90.00
_cell.angle_gamma   90.00
#
_symmetry.space_group_name_H-M   'P 1'
#
loop_
_entity.id
_entity.type
_entity.pdbx_description
1 polymer ?
#
loop_
_entity_poly.entity_id
_entity_poly.type
_entity_poly.pdbx_seq_one_letter_code
_entity_poly.pdbx_strand_id
1 'polypeptide(L)'
;AIQNLSLSHVKLSYISKSTFQGLQGTNLTILNLSQNSLSLIEDDSFQWLSSLQYLNLKHTNIHVSSHLFSGLSSLKHLNLISSVTGKIEDFSFHWLRDLEYLIMDNNYFPGITANVFTGLNNLKYLSLCNCIINLQRITNTTFSSLANSSLQVLNLTKTRISTIGSGAFSSLGDLKILDLGLNEISQELTGHEFKGLNNIQDIYLSYNKNLSLRSESFIFVPSLRKLMLRKVGCSNLAVSPSPFRPLQNLTILDVSNNNIANIKEDLFDGLHKLDILDLQHNNLARLWKQANPGGPVLFLKDLPNLRILNLKSNGLDEIPVQAFKGLFQLKNLDLGSNNLNLLPATLFDDQVSLNALNLQKNLITSVEEKVFGPAF
;
A
#
# COMPACT_ATOMS: atom_id res chain seq x y z
N ALA A 1 -15.52 -27.35 28.57
CA ALA A 1 -14.42 -27.71 27.65
C ALA A 1 -13.55 -26.48 27.45
N ILE A 2 -12.23 -26.63 27.56
CA ILE A 2 -11.28 -25.52 27.35
C ILE A 2 -11.36 -25.06 25.88
N GLN A 3 -11.41 -23.74 25.66
CA GLN A 3 -11.44 -23.13 24.32
C GLN A 3 -10.21 -22.28 24.05
N ASN A 4 -9.69 -21.63 25.10
CA ASN A 4 -8.54 -20.73 25.01
C ASN A 4 -7.46 -21.20 25.97
N LEU A 5 -6.24 -21.37 25.45
CA LEU A 5 -5.07 -21.72 26.23
C LEU A 5 -3.93 -20.76 25.89
N SER A 6 -3.41 -20.06 26.90
CA SER A 6 -2.26 -19.18 26.76
C SER A 6 -1.12 -19.69 27.61
N LEU A 7 -0.03 -20.08 26.95
CA LEU A 7 1.24 -20.50 27.54
C LEU A 7 2.33 -19.51 27.11
N SER A 8 2.02 -18.22 27.11
CA SER A 8 2.95 -17.17 26.70
C SER A 8 3.88 -16.80 27.85
N HIS A 9 5.16 -16.56 27.57
CA HIS A 9 6.19 -16.23 28.57
C HIS A 9 6.39 -17.28 29.67
N VAL A 10 6.02 -18.54 29.43
CA VAL A 10 6.18 -19.60 30.43
C VAL A 10 7.55 -20.28 30.38
N LYS A 11 8.49 -19.69 29.62
CA LYS A 11 9.85 -20.21 29.38
C LYS A 11 9.81 -21.62 28.77
N LEU A 12 8.81 -21.88 27.94
CA LEU A 12 8.78 -23.11 27.15
C LEU A 12 10.00 -23.10 26.23
N SER A 13 10.83 -24.15 26.28
CA SER A 13 12.03 -24.26 25.46
C SER A 13 11.90 -25.31 24.36
N TYR A 14 11.02 -26.30 24.53
CA TYR A 14 10.89 -27.43 23.62
C TYR A 14 9.44 -27.92 23.59
N ILE A 15 8.97 -28.25 22.39
CA ILE A 15 7.66 -28.87 22.14
C ILE A 15 7.91 -30.19 21.41
N SER A 16 7.56 -31.29 22.05
CA SER A 16 7.56 -32.62 21.44
C SER A 16 6.23 -32.98 20.80
N LYS A 17 6.25 -34.02 19.97
CA LYS A 17 5.04 -34.63 19.37
C LYS A 17 3.95 -35.02 20.38
N SER A 18 4.32 -35.32 21.63
CA SER A 18 3.41 -35.71 22.70
C SER A 18 2.94 -34.54 23.59
N THR A 19 3.54 -33.36 23.48
CA THR A 19 3.30 -32.22 24.39
C THR A 19 1.82 -31.81 24.46
N PHE A 20 1.13 -31.82 23.32
CA PHE A 20 -0.29 -31.46 23.23
C PHE A 20 -1.23 -32.66 23.08
N GLN A 21 -0.76 -33.89 23.28
CA GLN A 21 -1.58 -35.10 23.09
C GLN A 21 -2.82 -35.12 24.01
N GLY A 22 -2.69 -34.63 25.24
CA GLY A 22 -3.81 -34.53 26.19
C GLY A 22 -4.92 -33.56 25.78
N LEU A 23 -4.69 -32.72 24.75
CA LEU A 23 -5.68 -31.81 24.20
C LEU A 23 -6.47 -32.42 23.03
N GLN A 24 -6.15 -33.67 22.64
CA GLN A 24 -6.89 -34.39 21.61
C GLN A 24 -8.37 -34.51 22.00
N GLY A 25 -9.26 -34.17 21.06
CA GLY A 25 -10.71 -34.22 21.28
C GLY A 25 -11.27 -33.07 22.12
N THR A 26 -10.44 -32.10 22.52
CA THR A 26 -10.93 -30.86 23.14
C THR A 26 -11.43 -29.87 22.08
N ASN A 27 -12.28 -28.92 22.50
CA ASN A 27 -12.76 -27.82 21.65
C ASN A 27 -11.83 -26.60 21.73
N LEU A 28 -10.51 -26.82 21.82
CA LEU A 28 -9.56 -25.73 21.88
C LEU A 28 -9.51 -24.99 20.54
N THR A 29 -9.84 -23.70 20.55
CA THR A 29 -9.89 -22.83 19.38
C THR A 29 -8.75 -21.82 19.34
N ILE A 30 -8.19 -21.44 20.50
CA ILE A 30 -7.13 -20.44 20.61
C ILE A 30 -5.95 -21.02 21.39
N LEU A 31 -4.77 -21.01 20.79
CA LEU A 31 -3.52 -21.38 21.43
C LEU A 31 -2.50 -20.24 21.26
N ASN A 32 -2.04 -19.71 22.38
CA ASN A 32 -1.01 -18.68 22.41
C ASN A 32 0.28 -19.23 23.02
N LEU A 33 1.31 -19.38 22.20
CA LEU A 33 2.65 -19.81 22.57
C LEU A 33 3.69 -18.69 22.43
N SER A 34 3.24 -17.44 22.24
CA SER A 34 4.14 -16.32 21.96
C SER A 34 5.10 -16.01 23.10
N GLN A 35 6.22 -15.39 22.75
CA GLN A 35 7.27 -14.97 23.70
C GLN A 35 7.81 -16.14 24.53
N ASN A 36 8.01 -17.28 23.88
CA ASN A 36 8.77 -18.39 24.43
C ASN A 36 10.05 -18.55 23.60
N SER A 37 11.20 -18.71 24.24
CA SER A 37 12.46 -18.98 23.55
C SER A 37 12.55 -20.45 23.15
N LEU A 38 11.64 -20.90 22.27
CA LEU A 38 11.65 -22.28 21.79
C LEU A 38 12.94 -22.51 21.00
N SER A 39 13.66 -23.58 21.33
CA SER A 39 14.80 -24.05 20.54
C SER A 39 14.34 -25.00 19.44
N LEU A 40 13.25 -25.75 19.67
CA LEU A 40 12.72 -26.74 18.74
C LEU A 40 11.24 -27.01 19.00
N ILE A 41 10.46 -27.07 17.91
CA ILE A 41 9.15 -27.70 17.86
C ILE A 41 9.29 -28.91 16.94
N GLU A 42 9.00 -30.10 17.44
CA GLU A 42 9.02 -31.32 16.61
C GLU A 42 7.86 -31.32 15.61
N ASP A 43 8.09 -31.97 14.47
CA ASP A 43 7.04 -32.25 13.49
C ASP A 43 5.86 -32.97 14.13
N ASP A 44 4.66 -32.71 13.61
CA ASP A 44 3.38 -33.23 14.12
C ASP A 44 3.01 -32.82 15.55
N SER A 45 3.74 -31.91 16.21
CA SER A 45 3.40 -31.46 17.58
C SER A 45 1.98 -30.89 17.71
N PHE A 46 1.45 -30.31 16.63
CA PHE A 46 0.10 -29.74 16.60
C PHE A 46 -0.99 -30.67 16.03
N GLN A 47 -0.66 -31.91 15.65
CA GLN A 47 -1.58 -32.82 14.96
C GLN A 47 -2.89 -33.11 15.73
N TRP A 48 -2.86 -32.94 17.05
CA TRP A 48 -3.97 -33.21 17.96
C TRP A 48 -5.01 -32.08 18.00
N LEU A 49 -4.70 -30.91 17.44
CA LEU A 49 -5.45 -29.66 17.61
C LEU A 49 -6.33 -29.33 16.40
N SER A 50 -7.12 -30.30 15.92
CA SER A 50 -7.90 -30.17 14.69
C SER A 50 -8.99 -29.08 14.71
N SER A 51 -9.43 -28.65 15.89
CA SER A 51 -10.42 -27.58 16.08
C SER A 51 -9.81 -26.18 16.26
N LEU A 52 -8.47 -26.08 16.24
CA LEU A 52 -7.76 -24.83 16.48
C LEU A 52 -8.01 -23.83 15.35
N GLN A 53 -8.39 -22.60 15.69
CA GLN A 53 -8.70 -21.52 14.75
C GLN A 53 -7.67 -20.39 14.80
N TYR A 54 -7.02 -20.19 15.94
CA TYR A 54 -6.00 -19.16 16.14
C TYR A 54 -4.76 -19.74 16.81
N LEU A 55 -3.61 -19.57 16.16
CA LEU A 55 -2.30 -19.96 16.68
C LEU A 55 -1.37 -18.75 16.66
N ASN A 56 -0.85 -18.41 17.84
CA ASN A 56 0.14 -17.35 17.98
C ASN A 56 1.48 -17.90 18.43
N LEU A 57 2.45 -17.83 17.53
CA LEU A 57 3.84 -18.22 17.71
C LEU A 57 4.78 -17.01 17.66
N LYS A 58 4.26 -15.79 17.82
CA LYS A 58 5.08 -14.56 17.80
C LYS A 58 6.27 -14.66 18.76
N HIS A 59 7.47 -14.31 18.29
CA HIS A 59 8.73 -14.39 19.05
C HIS A 59 9.03 -15.81 19.60
N THR A 60 9.04 -16.83 18.72
CA THR A 60 9.35 -18.21 19.15
C THR A 60 10.48 -18.96 18.42
N ASN A 61 11.34 -18.32 17.62
CA ASN A 61 12.54 -18.95 17.02
C ASN A 61 12.35 -20.38 16.45
N ILE A 62 11.39 -20.56 15.55
CA ILE A 62 11.01 -21.84 14.95
C ILE A 62 11.69 -22.07 13.58
N HIS A 63 12.06 -23.33 13.32
CA HIS A 63 12.29 -23.84 11.96
C HIS A 63 10.95 -24.27 11.36
N VAL A 64 10.62 -23.82 10.15
CA VAL A 64 9.35 -24.11 9.50
C VAL A 64 9.54 -25.26 8.51
N SER A 65 9.27 -26.47 8.98
CA SER A 65 9.31 -27.72 8.21
C SER A 65 7.97 -28.04 7.54
N SER A 66 8.01 -28.99 6.61
CA SER A 66 6.82 -29.50 5.89
C SER A 66 5.71 -30.11 6.79
N HIS A 67 6.06 -30.56 8.01
CA HIS A 67 5.14 -31.22 8.95
C HIS A 67 4.88 -30.44 10.23
N LEU A 68 5.49 -29.25 10.40
CA LEU A 68 5.31 -28.45 11.61
C LEU A 68 3.83 -28.17 11.90
N PHE A 69 3.06 -27.82 10.88
CA PHE A 69 1.64 -27.44 11.00
C PHE A 69 0.67 -28.58 10.66
N SER A 70 1.13 -29.83 10.68
CA SER A 70 0.31 -31.01 10.47
C SER A 70 -0.91 -31.04 11.40
N GLY A 71 -2.08 -31.41 10.86
CA GLY A 71 -3.37 -31.51 11.57
C GLY A 71 -4.13 -30.21 11.84
N LEU A 72 -3.56 -29.03 11.55
CA LEU A 72 -4.20 -27.73 11.78
C LEU A 72 -5.15 -27.30 10.65
N SER A 73 -6.06 -28.19 10.22
CA SER A 73 -6.92 -27.95 9.05
C SER A 73 -7.93 -26.82 9.22
N SER A 74 -8.41 -26.58 10.43
CA SER A 74 -9.43 -25.56 10.76
C SER A 74 -8.82 -24.19 11.14
N LEU A 75 -7.50 -24.06 11.05
CA LEU A 75 -6.79 -22.85 11.48
C LEU A 75 -7.10 -21.70 10.52
N LYS A 76 -7.58 -20.59 11.06
CA LYS A 76 -7.93 -19.37 10.29
C LYS A 76 -6.89 -18.27 10.42
N HIS A 77 -6.21 -18.20 11.56
CA HIS A 77 -5.26 -17.14 11.88
C HIS A 77 -3.95 -17.74 12.41
N LEU A 78 -2.84 -17.38 11.76
CA LEU A 78 -1.50 -17.77 12.15
C LEU A 78 -0.61 -16.54 12.27
N ASN A 79 -0.03 -16.34 13.45
CA ASN A 79 0.90 -15.25 13.73
C ASN A 79 2.32 -15.79 13.99
N LEU A 80 3.23 -15.46 13.07
CA LEU A 80 4.64 -15.84 13.08
C LEU A 80 5.57 -14.62 13.15
N ILE A 81 5.12 -13.48 13.69
CA ILE A 81 5.95 -12.26 13.78
C ILE A 81 7.25 -12.55 14.52
N SER A 82 8.41 -12.24 13.92
CA SER A 82 9.73 -12.46 14.52
C SER A 82 9.93 -13.87 15.09
N SER A 83 9.51 -14.87 14.34
CA SER A 83 9.45 -16.27 14.80
C SER A 83 10.25 -17.21 13.92
N VAL A 84 10.42 -16.92 12.64
CA VAL A 84 11.01 -17.85 11.68
C VAL A 84 12.52 -17.71 11.65
N THR A 85 13.21 -18.84 11.77
CA THR A 85 14.65 -18.96 11.59
C THR A 85 14.96 -19.91 10.44
N GLY A 86 16.02 -19.61 9.67
CA GLY A 86 16.46 -20.48 8.60
C GLY A 86 15.56 -20.45 7.35
N LYS A 87 15.57 -21.55 6.59
CA LYS A 87 14.77 -21.70 5.37
C LYS A 87 13.40 -22.26 5.72
N ILE A 88 12.36 -21.75 5.07
CA ILE A 88 11.03 -22.37 5.08
C ILE A 88 11.01 -23.48 4.03
N GLU A 89 10.62 -24.69 4.45
CA GLU A 89 10.51 -25.83 3.54
C GLU A 89 9.29 -25.69 2.60
N ASP A 90 9.40 -26.29 1.41
CA ASP A 90 8.29 -26.34 0.45
C ASP A 90 7.10 -27.08 1.09
N PHE A 91 5.88 -26.63 0.76
CA PHE A 91 4.62 -27.19 1.27
C PHE A 91 4.38 -27.02 2.78
N SER A 92 5.23 -26.32 3.54
CA SER A 92 5.06 -26.18 5.01
C SER A 92 3.67 -25.72 5.49
N PHE A 93 2.94 -24.98 4.65
CA PHE A 93 1.60 -24.48 5.00
C PHE A 93 0.44 -25.29 4.37
N HIS A 94 0.71 -26.38 3.65
CA HIS A 94 -0.29 -27.09 2.84
C HIS A 94 -1.43 -27.74 3.65
N TRP A 95 -1.20 -27.96 4.95
CA TRP A 95 -2.20 -28.50 5.89
C TRP A 95 -3.26 -27.47 6.29
N LEU A 96 -2.94 -26.17 6.17
CA LEU A 96 -3.73 -25.06 6.70
C LEU A 96 -4.84 -24.63 5.72
N ARG A 97 -5.75 -25.56 5.42
CA ARG A 97 -6.76 -25.42 4.35
C ARG A 97 -7.73 -24.26 4.56
N ASP A 98 -8.07 -23.95 5.82
CA ASP A 98 -9.00 -22.87 6.17
C ASP A 98 -8.29 -21.57 6.56
N LEU A 99 -6.97 -21.46 6.34
CA LEU A 99 -6.21 -20.29 6.75
C LEU A 99 -6.63 -19.06 5.96
N GLU A 100 -7.04 -18.02 6.68
CA GLU A 100 -7.49 -16.75 6.11
C GLU A 100 -6.44 -15.64 6.30
N TYR A 101 -5.70 -15.67 7.43
CA TYR A 101 -4.74 -14.64 7.82
C TYR A 101 -3.40 -15.23 8.24
N LEU A 102 -2.35 -14.87 7.50
CA LEU A 102 -0.97 -15.24 7.79
C LEU A 102 -0.12 -13.98 7.98
N ILE A 103 0.42 -13.79 9.18
CA ILE A 103 1.31 -12.68 9.51
C ILE A 103 2.71 -13.24 9.76
N MET A 104 3.66 -12.85 8.92
CA MET A 104 5.05 -13.31 9.02
C MET A 104 6.03 -12.14 9.11
N ASP A 105 5.61 -11.00 9.64
CA ASP A 105 6.44 -9.80 9.69
C ASP A 105 7.73 -10.00 10.49
N ASN A 106 8.75 -9.19 10.18
CA ASN A 106 10.02 -9.12 10.91
C ASN A 106 10.74 -10.48 10.99
N ASN A 107 10.70 -11.27 9.92
CA ASN A 107 11.38 -12.55 9.81
C ASN A 107 12.58 -12.50 8.85
N TYR A 108 13.49 -13.46 8.99
CA TYR A 108 14.64 -13.64 8.10
C TYR A 108 14.58 -15.02 7.48
N PHE A 109 14.43 -15.10 6.16
CA PHE A 109 14.51 -16.36 5.42
C PHE A 109 15.05 -16.12 4.01
N PRO A 110 15.84 -17.05 3.44
CA PRO A 110 16.62 -16.76 2.22
C PRO A 110 15.80 -16.43 0.96
N GLY A 111 14.55 -16.88 0.86
CA GLY A 111 13.73 -16.69 -0.33
C GLY A 111 12.35 -17.33 -0.22
N ILE A 112 11.49 -17.02 -1.19
CA ILE A 112 10.20 -17.68 -1.41
C ILE A 112 10.37 -18.61 -2.61
N THR A 113 10.25 -19.91 -2.39
CA THR A 113 10.26 -20.92 -3.47
C THR A 113 8.88 -21.05 -4.12
N ALA A 114 8.82 -21.79 -5.23
CA ALA A 114 7.58 -22.03 -5.98
C ALA A 114 6.49 -22.76 -5.19
N ASN A 115 6.81 -23.38 -4.03
CA ASN A 115 5.85 -24.16 -3.24
C ASN A 115 5.72 -23.74 -1.77
N VAL A 116 6.34 -22.64 -1.32
CA VAL A 116 6.25 -22.21 0.09
C VAL A 116 4.80 -22.08 0.55
N PHE A 117 3.96 -21.35 -0.22
CA PHE A 117 2.57 -21.06 0.15
C PHE A 117 1.54 -22.00 -0.49
N THR A 118 1.97 -23.10 -1.10
CA THR A 118 1.04 -24.02 -1.78
C THR A 118 0.06 -24.64 -0.80
N GLY A 119 -1.23 -24.67 -1.18
CA GLY A 119 -2.33 -25.23 -0.40
C GLY A 119 -3.13 -24.21 0.42
N LEU A 120 -2.67 -22.96 0.50
CA LEU A 120 -3.35 -21.86 1.19
C LEU A 120 -4.53 -21.28 0.38
N ASN A 121 -5.50 -22.13 0.03
CA ASN A 121 -6.56 -21.77 -0.92
C ASN A 121 -7.52 -20.69 -0.38
N ASN A 122 -7.76 -20.66 0.92
CA ASN A 122 -8.66 -19.69 1.58
C ASN A 122 -7.95 -18.42 2.09
N LEU A 123 -6.66 -18.26 1.80
CA LEU A 123 -5.87 -17.14 2.32
C LEU A 123 -6.35 -15.82 1.75
N LYS A 124 -6.68 -14.87 2.62
CA LYS A 124 -7.17 -13.53 2.27
C LYS A 124 -6.14 -12.44 2.58
N TYR A 125 -5.31 -12.66 3.59
CA TYR A 125 -4.33 -11.67 4.06
C TYR A 125 -2.96 -12.33 4.28
N LEU A 126 -1.94 -11.77 3.63
CA LEU A 126 -0.55 -12.13 3.83
C LEU A 126 0.28 -10.88 4.10
N SER A 127 0.98 -10.86 5.23
CA SER A 127 1.95 -9.81 5.54
C SER A 127 3.35 -10.38 5.70
N LEU A 128 4.29 -9.84 4.92
CA LEU A 128 5.72 -10.11 4.97
C LEU A 128 6.48 -8.81 5.29
N CYS A 129 5.87 -7.91 6.06
CA CYS A 129 6.44 -6.61 6.37
C CYS A 129 7.77 -6.76 7.09
N ASN A 130 8.78 -6.01 6.65
CA ASN A 130 10.12 -6.05 7.21
C ASN A 130 10.74 -7.46 7.23
N CYS A 131 10.33 -8.33 6.30
CA CYS A 131 11.02 -9.58 6.07
C CYS A 131 12.30 -9.34 5.28
N ILE A 132 13.42 -9.86 5.79
CA ILE A 132 14.66 -9.91 5.04
C ILE A 132 14.63 -11.20 4.22
N ILE A 133 14.03 -11.06 3.05
CA ILE A 133 14.03 -12.05 1.99
C ILE A 133 15.11 -11.58 1.02
N ASN A 134 15.99 -12.43 0.50
CA ASN A 134 16.99 -12.02 -0.51
C ASN A 134 16.32 -11.74 -1.87
N LEU A 135 15.22 -10.99 -1.86
CA LEU A 135 14.31 -10.69 -2.95
C LEU A 135 14.60 -9.28 -3.46
N GLN A 136 15.78 -9.10 -4.07
CA GLN A 136 16.09 -7.84 -4.75
C GLN A 136 15.14 -7.56 -5.92
N ARG A 137 14.58 -8.62 -6.51
CA ARG A 137 13.64 -8.55 -7.63
C ARG A 137 12.46 -9.50 -7.42
N ILE A 138 11.24 -8.99 -7.61
CA ILE A 138 10.04 -9.84 -7.72
C ILE A 138 9.91 -10.32 -9.16
N THR A 139 9.74 -11.62 -9.36
CA THR A 139 9.51 -12.27 -10.65
C THR A 139 8.10 -12.86 -10.71
N ASN A 140 7.65 -13.27 -11.89
CA ASN A 140 6.38 -13.99 -12.08
C ASN A 140 6.32 -15.36 -11.36
N THR A 141 7.46 -15.86 -10.86
CA THR A 141 7.54 -17.10 -10.07
C THR A 141 7.60 -16.86 -8.56
N THR A 142 7.85 -15.62 -8.10
CA THR A 142 7.99 -15.33 -6.66
C THR A 142 6.73 -15.67 -5.86
N PHE A 143 5.54 -15.37 -6.42
CA PHE A 143 4.25 -15.59 -5.77
C PHE A 143 3.38 -16.62 -6.53
N SER A 144 3.99 -17.51 -7.32
CA SER A 144 3.23 -18.53 -8.07
C SER A 144 2.58 -19.57 -7.15
N SER A 145 3.14 -19.83 -5.97
CA SER A 145 2.54 -20.72 -4.95
C SER A 145 1.17 -20.25 -4.44
N LEU A 146 0.85 -18.97 -4.63
CA LEU A 146 -0.43 -18.35 -4.23
C LEU A 146 -1.47 -18.31 -5.35
N ALA A 147 -1.21 -18.96 -6.50
CA ALA A 147 -2.11 -18.89 -7.67
C ALA A 147 -3.54 -19.39 -7.42
N ASN A 148 -3.72 -20.30 -6.45
CA ASN A 148 -5.02 -20.84 -6.07
C ASN A 148 -5.60 -20.20 -4.80
N SER A 149 -4.93 -19.17 -4.25
CA SER A 149 -5.37 -18.47 -3.06
C SER A 149 -6.34 -17.35 -3.40
N SER A 150 -7.39 -17.16 -2.60
CA SER A 150 -8.29 -15.99 -2.68
C SER A 150 -7.68 -14.73 -2.03
N LEU A 151 -6.39 -14.48 -2.26
CA LEU A 151 -5.62 -13.47 -1.55
C LEU A 151 -6.11 -12.06 -1.93
N GLN A 152 -6.50 -11.28 -0.93
CA GLN A 152 -7.05 -9.93 -1.12
C GLN A 152 -6.04 -8.85 -0.71
N VAL A 153 -5.17 -9.12 0.26
CA VAL A 153 -4.19 -8.16 0.78
C VAL A 153 -2.82 -8.79 0.84
N LEU A 154 -1.85 -8.13 0.22
CA LEU A 154 -0.44 -8.48 0.25
C LEU A 154 0.39 -7.29 0.72
N ASN A 155 1.04 -7.42 1.88
CA ASN A 155 1.95 -6.42 2.42
C ASN A 155 3.40 -6.87 2.27
N LEU A 156 4.17 -6.10 1.49
CA LEU A 156 5.59 -6.30 1.20
C LEU A 156 6.43 -5.09 1.63
N THR A 157 5.94 -4.27 2.56
CA THR A 157 6.66 -3.09 3.02
C THR A 157 7.99 -3.46 3.68
N LYS A 158 9.02 -2.62 3.52
CA LYS A 158 10.33 -2.80 4.18
C LYS A 158 11.03 -4.12 3.86
N THR A 159 10.77 -4.71 2.69
CA THR A 159 11.42 -5.97 2.26
C THR A 159 12.65 -5.75 1.37
N ARG A 160 13.06 -4.48 1.18
CA ARG A 160 14.23 -4.07 0.38
C ARG A 160 14.13 -4.50 -1.10
N ILE A 161 12.91 -4.58 -1.63
CA ILE A 161 12.69 -4.84 -3.05
C ILE A 161 13.28 -3.68 -3.86
N SER A 162 14.08 -4.00 -4.88
CA SER A 162 14.68 -3.00 -5.77
C SER A 162 14.02 -2.94 -7.14
N THR A 163 13.49 -4.07 -7.63
CA THR A 163 12.78 -4.11 -8.92
C THR A 163 11.59 -5.08 -8.93
N ILE A 164 10.63 -4.82 -9.80
CA ILE A 164 9.46 -5.62 -10.10
C ILE A 164 9.55 -6.05 -11.56
N GLY A 165 9.50 -7.36 -11.81
CA GLY A 165 9.46 -7.93 -13.15
C GLY A 165 8.06 -7.93 -13.77
N SER A 166 8.03 -8.14 -15.09
CA SER A 166 6.77 -8.35 -15.82
C SER A 166 6.00 -9.54 -15.25
N GLY A 167 4.70 -9.35 -15.01
CA GLY A 167 3.82 -10.38 -14.47
C GLY A 167 4.18 -10.84 -13.05
N ALA A 168 4.93 -10.04 -12.29
CA ALA A 168 5.34 -10.33 -10.91
C ALA A 168 4.18 -10.77 -10.00
N PHE A 169 2.99 -10.23 -10.23
CA PHE A 169 1.79 -10.53 -9.46
C PHE A 169 0.69 -11.19 -10.30
N SER A 170 1.04 -11.79 -11.45
CA SER A 170 0.06 -12.33 -12.39
C SER A 170 -0.78 -13.49 -11.85
N SER A 171 -0.30 -14.18 -10.80
CA SER A 171 -1.02 -15.21 -10.07
C SER A 171 -2.06 -14.69 -9.07
N LEU A 172 -2.07 -13.39 -8.77
CA LEU A 172 -2.84 -12.79 -7.67
C LEU A 172 -4.10 -12.06 -8.19
N GLY A 173 -4.95 -12.77 -8.95
CA GLY A 173 -6.10 -12.17 -9.63
C GLY A 173 -7.17 -11.56 -8.71
N ASP A 174 -7.30 -12.05 -7.48
CA ASP A 174 -8.26 -11.59 -6.47
C ASP A 174 -7.73 -10.45 -5.58
N LEU A 175 -6.48 -10.03 -5.80
CA LEU A 175 -5.81 -9.05 -4.96
C LEU A 175 -6.50 -7.68 -5.07
N LYS A 176 -6.83 -7.09 -3.92
CA LYS A 176 -7.46 -5.76 -3.80
C LYS A 176 -6.47 -4.71 -3.30
N ILE A 177 -5.54 -5.11 -2.43
CA ILE A 177 -4.57 -4.22 -1.80
C ILE A 177 -3.17 -4.79 -1.96
N LEU A 178 -2.30 -4.01 -2.60
CA LEU A 178 -0.88 -4.31 -2.73
C LEU A 178 -0.07 -3.18 -2.09
N ASP A 179 0.67 -3.50 -1.03
CA ASP A 179 1.56 -2.56 -0.38
C ASP A 179 3.03 -2.89 -0.65
N LEU A 180 3.65 -2.03 -1.45
CA LEU A 180 5.06 -2.06 -1.84
C LEU A 180 5.82 -0.83 -1.30
N GLY A 181 5.23 -0.10 -0.35
CA GLY A 181 5.85 1.08 0.22
C GLY A 181 7.11 0.77 1.04
N LEU A 182 7.91 1.80 1.32
CA LEU A 182 9.12 1.69 2.15
C LEU A 182 10.09 0.61 1.63
N ASN A 183 10.24 0.51 0.32
CA ASN A 183 11.19 -0.38 -0.34
C ASN A 183 12.28 0.45 -1.06
N GLU A 184 13.09 -0.22 -1.86
CA GLU A 184 14.22 0.38 -2.56
C GLU A 184 13.98 0.45 -4.07
N ILE A 185 12.70 0.48 -4.49
CA ILE A 185 12.34 0.32 -5.89
C ILE A 185 12.87 1.50 -6.70
N SER A 186 13.66 1.18 -7.71
CA SER A 186 14.28 2.13 -8.62
C SER A 186 14.15 1.61 -10.05
N GLN A 187 13.06 1.95 -10.73
CA GLN A 187 12.81 1.51 -12.10
C GLN A 187 11.83 2.42 -12.84
N GLU A 188 11.73 2.20 -14.14
CA GLU A 188 10.61 2.67 -14.93
C GLU A 188 9.44 1.68 -14.83
N LEU A 189 8.22 2.19 -14.67
CA LEU A 189 7.01 1.38 -14.65
C LEU A 189 6.50 1.21 -16.08
N THR A 190 6.64 0.00 -16.62
CA THR A 190 6.19 -0.33 -17.97
C THR A 190 4.69 -0.66 -18.05
N GLY A 191 4.06 -0.93 -16.91
CA GLY A 191 2.69 -1.40 -16.76
C GLY A 191 2.61 -2.92 -16.65
N HIS A 192 3.53 -3.66 -17.28
CA HIS A 192 3.52 -5.11 -17.27
C HIS A 192 3.79 -5.73 -15.90
N GLU A 193 4.36 -4.98 -14.96
CA GLU A 193 4.54 -5.37 -13.56
C GLU A 193 3.21 -5.71 -12.89
N PHE A 194 2.13 -5.03 -13.29
CA PHE A 194 0.78 -5.16 -12.71
C PHE A 194 -0.16 -6.06 -13.53
N LYS A 195 0.34 -6.72 -14.59
CA LYS A 195 -0.46 -7.62 -15.42
C LYS A 195 -1.05 -8.76 -14.56
N GLY A 196 -2.37 -8.94 -14.65
CA GLY A 196 -3.12 -9.98 -13.94
C GLY A 196 -3.83 -9.50 -12.66
N LEU A 197 -3.54 -8.28 -12.19
CA LEU A 197 -4.19 -7.67 -11.02
C LEU A 197 -5.58 -7.11 -11.36
N ASN A 198 -6.50 -7.96 -11.77
CA ASN A 198 -7.80 -7.56 -12.34
C ASN A 198 -8.70 -6.85 -11.31
N ASN A 199 -8.62 -7.24 -10.03
CA ASN A 199 -9.47 -6.74 -8.95
C ASN A 199 -8.80 -5.69 -8.05
N ILE A 200 -7.62 -5.19 -8.41
CA ILE A 200 -6.86 -4.28 -7.57
C ILE A 200 -7.56 -2.94 -7.36
N GLN A 201 -7.52 -2.46 -6.12
CA GLN A 201 -8.18 -1.22 -5.71
C GLN A 201 -7.15 -0.23 -5.17
N ASP A 202 -6.19 -0.71 -4.38
CA ASP A 202 -5.21 0.12 -3.71
C ASP A 202 -3.79 -0.38 -4.02
N ILE A 203 -2.96 0.53 -4.54
CA ILE A 203 -1.52 0.31 -4.72
C ILE A 203 -0.77 1.37 -3.91
N TYR A 204 0.04 0.90 -2.97
CA TYR A 204 0.95 1.74 -2.19
C TYR A 204 2.37 1.55 -2.69
N LEU A 205 2.97 2.61 -3.22
CA LEU A 205 4.35 2.65 -3.71
C LEU A 205 5.18 3.73 -3.01
N SER A 206 4.62 4.37 -1.99
CA SER A 206 5.23 5.51 -1.32
C SER A 206 6.54 5.14 -0.63
N TYR A 207 7.48 6.09 -0.56
CA TYR A 207 8.80 5.90 0.02
C TYR A 207 9.61 4.80 -0.67
N ASN A 208 9.67 4.87 -2.00
CA ASN A 208 10.61 4.11 -2.83
C ASN A 208 11.73 5.04 -3.33
N LYS A 209 12.72 4.51 -4.07
CA LYS A 209 13.87 5.31 -4.51
C LYS A 209 13.51 6.25 -5.66
N ASN A 210 13.25 5.68 -6.85
CA ASN A 210 13.00 6.44 -8.07
C ASN A 210 12.01 5.68 -8.98
N LEU A 211 10.89 6.30 -9.32
CA LEU A 211 9.91 5.75 -10.26
C LEU A 211 9.75 6.68 -11.46
N SER A 212 10.08 6.16 -12.64
CA SER A 212 9.77 6.82 -13.91
C SER A 212 8.47 6.27 -14.47
N LEU A 213 7.54 7.16 -14.85
CA LEU A 213 6.25 6.78 -15.43
C LEU A 213 6.26 6.85 -16.97
N ARG A 214 5.38 6.05 -17.57
CA ARG A 214 5.00 6.03 -18.99
C ARG A 214 3.49 6.16 -19.09
N SER A 215 2.99 6.49 -20.27
CA SER A 215 1.57 6.51 -20.58
C SER A 215 0.86 5.19 -20.23
N GLU A 216 1.57 4.07 -20.32
CA GLU A 216 1.07 2.71 -20.09
C GLU A 216 1.33 2.18 -18.67
N SER A 217 1.96 2.95 -17.76
CA SER A 217 2.37 2.46 -16.42
C SER A 217 1.26 1.82 -15.60
N PHE A 218 0.00 2.20 -15.85
CA PHE A 218 -1.16 1.67 -15.13
C PHE A 218 -2.24 1.08 -16.06
N ILE A 219 -1.88 0.73 -17.31
CA ILE A 219 -2.85 0.27 -18.32
C ILE A 219 -3.55 -1.04 -17.93
N PHE A 220 -2.89 -1.90 -17.15
CA PHE A 220 -3.43 -3.19 -16.71
C PHE A 220 -4.28 -3.10 -15.44
N VAL A 221 -4.45 -1.92 -14.83
CA VAL A 221 -5.14 -1.75 -13.54
C VAL A 221 -6.20 -0.63 -13.55
N PRO A 222 -7.16 -0.61 -14.51
CA PRO A 222 -8.19 0.44 -14.59
C PRO A 222 -9.20 0.40 -13.42
N SER A 223 -9.21 -0.67 -12.61
CA SER A 223 -10.03 -0.83 -11.41
C SER A 223 -9.51 -0.04 -10.21
N LEU A 224 -8.30 0.53 -10.29
CA LEU A 224 -7.64 1.21 -9.18
C LEU A 224 -8.44 2.41 -8.67
N ARG A 225 -8.55 2.51 -7.35
CA ARG A 225 -9.24 3.57 -6.60
C ARG A 225 -8.29 4.44 -5.80
N LYS A 226 -7.15 3.89 -5.37
CA LYS A 226 -6.14 4.59 -4.58
C LYS A 226 -4.75 4.30 -5.08
N LEU A 227 -3.99 5.36 -5.35
CA LEU A 227 -2.61 5.28 -5.79
C LEU A 227 -1.75 6.20 -4.93
N MET A 228 -0.80 5.61 -4.19
CA MET A 228 0.08 6.35 -3.29
C MET A 228 1.52 6.36 -3.81
N LEU A 229 1.95 7.48 -4.38
CA LEU A 229 3.27 7.72 -4.97
C LEU A 229 4.06 8.79 -4.19
N ARG A 230 3.83 8.94 -2.89
CA ARG A 230 4.57 9.90 -2.06
C ARG A 230 6.05 9.58 -2.02
N LYS A 231 6.91 10.57 -2.27
CA LYS A 231 8.37 10.46 -2.13
C LYS A 231 8.94 9.23 -2.84
N VAL A 232 8.74 9.18 -4.16
CA VAL A 232 9.25 8.13 -5.05
C VAL A 232 10.18 8.67 -6.13
N GLY A 233 10.61 9.93 -6.04
CA GLY A 233 11.39 10.58 -7.09
C GLY A 233 10.67 10.58 -8.44
N CYS A 234 9.34 10.77 -8.41
CA CYS A 234 8.48 10.56 -9.57
C CYS A 234 8.89 11.43 -10.75
N SER A 235 9.31 10.80 -11.85
CA SER A 235 9.71 11.48 -13.08
C SER A 235 8.75 11.14 -14.24
N ASN A 236 8.83 11.92 -15.32
CA ASN A 236 8.03 11.75 -16.55
C ASN A 236 6.51 11.94 -16.40
N LEU A 237 6.06 12.77 -15.44
CA LEU A 237 4.65 13.17 -15.33
C LEU A 237 4.16 14.09 -16.47
N ALA A 238 5.05 14.63 -17.30
CA ALA A 238 4.69 15.43 -18.48
C ALA A 238 4.52 14.60 -19.76
N VAL A 239 4.49 13.26 -19.66
CA VAL A 239 4.22 12.38 -20.80
C VAL A 239 2.79 12.55 -21.32
N SER A 240 2.59 12.35 -22.62
CA SER A 240 1.26 12.39 -23.26
C SER A 240 1.03 11.10 -24.05
N PRO A 241 -0.10 10.40 -23.85
CA PRO A 241 -1.16 10.74 -22.90
C PRO A 241 -0.72 10.59 -21.43
N SER A 242 -1.48 11.20 -20.51
CA SER A 242 -1.22 11.09 -19.05
C SER A 242 -1.09 9.63 -18.59
N PRO A 243 -0.13 9.31 -17.68
CA PRO A 243 -0.02 7.98 -17.09
C PRO A 243 -1.25 7.59 -16.26
N PHE A 244 -2.02 8.58 -15.80
CA PHE A 244 -3.22 8.36 -14.97
C PHE A 244 -4.49 8.22 -15.79
N ARG A 245 -4.47 8.52 -17.09
CA ARG A 245 -5.65 8.47 -17.98
C ARG A 245 -6.43 7.14 -17.92
N PRO A 246 -5.80 5.95 -17.76
CA PRO A 246 -6.55 4.70 -17.61
C PRO A 246 -7.35 4.58 -16.31
N LEU A 247 -7.04 5.38 -15.29
CA LEU A 247 -7.52 5.23 -13.91
C LEU A 247 -8.83 5.98 -13.64
N GLN A 248 -9.85 5.77 -14.46
CA GLN A 248 -11.14 6.50 -14.36
C GLN A 248 -11.92 6.24 -13.05
N ASN A 249 -11.53 5.21 -12.29
CA ASN A 249 -12.09 4.91 -10.97
C ASN A 249 -11.31 5.49 -9.80
N LEU A 250 -10.23 6.24 -10.07
CA LEU A 250 -9.35 6.77 -9.05
C LEU A 250 -10.09 7.80 -8.19
N THR A 251 -10.00 7.61 -6.88
CA THR A 251 -10.60 8.47 -5.85
C THR A 251 -9.53 9.18 -5.02
N ILE A 252 -8.36 8.57 -4.84
CA ILE A 252 -7.27 9.12 -4.05
C ILE A 252 -5.98 9.00 -4.84
N LEU A 253 -5.31 10.14 -5.04
CA LEU A 253 -3.99 10.23 -5.64
C LEU A 253 -3.06 11.05 -4.75
N ASP A 254 -1.99 10.41 -4.26
CA ASP A 254 -0.91 11.09 -3.57
C ASP A 254 0.34 11.07 -4.44
N VAL A 255 0.76 12.24 -4.92
CA VAL A 255 2.03 12.46 -5.65
C VAL A 255 2.90 13.49 -4.93
N SER A 256 2.73 13.60 -3.61
CA SER A 256 3.46 14.54 -2.77
C SER A 256 4.94 14.19 -2.62
N ASN A 257 5.77 15.18 -2.28
CA ASN A 257 7.19 15.00 -1.97
C ASN A 257 8.01 14.41 -3.13
N ASN A 258 7.68 14.77 -4.38
CA ASN A 258 8.36 14.25 -5.58
C ASN A 258 9.18 15.32 -6.31
N ASN A 259 9.31 16.54 -5.75
CA ASN A 259 10.03 17.65 -6.37
C ASN A 259 9.52 17.98 -7.80
N ILE A 260 8.23 17.71 -8.07
CA ILE A 260 7.63 17.84 -9.40
C ILE A 260 7.69 19.31 -9.83
N ALA A 261 8.33 19.59 -10.96
CA ALA A 261 8.47 20.95 -11.50
C ALA A 261 7.76 21.15 -12.85
N ASN A 262 7.42 20.06 -13.54
CA ASN A 262 6.81 20.09 -14.87
C ASN A 262 5.69 19.06 -14.95
N ILE A 263 4.49 19.54 -15.27
CA ILE A 263 3.32 18.73 -15.59
C ILE A 263 2.59 19.38 -16.76
N LYS A 264 1.81 18.59 -17.50
CA LYS A 264 0.93 19.09 -18.55
C LYS A 264 -0.45 19.41 -17.98
N GLU A 265 -1.20 20.24 -18.72
CA GLU A 265 -2.56 20.62 -18.36
C GLU A 265 -3.51 19.41 -18.32
N ASP A 266 -3.26 18.38 -19.14
CA ASP A 266 -4.07 17.17 -19.26
C ASP A 266 -3.67 16.04 -18.30
N LEU A 267 -2.79 16.31 -17.32
CA LEU A 267 -2.27 15.27 -16.42
C LEU A 267 -3.38 14.52 -15.66
N PHE A 268 -4.44 15.22 -15.26
CA PHE A 268 -5.53 14.67 -14.46
C PHE A 268 -6.86 14.58 -15.23
N ASP A 269 -6.85 14.79 -16.55
CA ASP A 269 -8.06 14.73 -17.38
C ASP A 269 -8.72 13.34 -17.31
N GLY A 270 -10.05 13.31 -17.20
CA GLY A 270 -10.85 12.09 -17.09
C GLY A 270 -10.89 11.46 -15.69
N LEU A 271 -10.19 12.02 -14.70
CA LEU A 271 -10.24 11.54 -13.30
C LEU A 271 -11.48 12.09 -12.55
N HIS A 272 -12.66 11.92 -13.14
CA HIS A 272 -13.89 12.54 -12.66
C HIS A 272 -14.34 12.05 -11.29
N LYS A 273 -13.83 10.91 -10.81
CA LYS A 273 -14.12 10.37 -9.46
C LYS A 273 -13.09 10.77 -8.40
N LEU A 274 -12.08 11.55 -8.76
CA LEU A 274 -11.02 11.94 -7.84
C LEU A 274 -11.59 12.82 -6.73
N ASP A 275 -11.40 12.39 -5.49
CA ASP A 275 -11.90 13.00 -4.26
C ASP A 275 -10.77 13.70 -3.52
N ILE A 276 -9.61 13.04 -3.42
CA ILE A 276 -8.43 13.52 -2.69
C ILE A 276 -7.23 13.58 -3.63
N LEU A 277 -6.61 14.76 -3.72
CA LEU A 277 -5.37 15.00 -4.46
C LEU A 277 -4.34 15.64 -3.53
N ASP A 278 -3.24 14.93 -3.25
CA ASP A 278 -2.09 15.46 -2.52
C ASP A 278 -0.92 15.75 -3.47
N LEU A 279 -0.60 17.04 -3.61
CA LEU A 279 0.49 17.60 -4.40
C LEU A 279 1.50 18.36 -3.53
N GLN A 280 1.44 18.22 -2.19
CA GLN A 280 2.30 18.99 -1.30
C GLN A 280 3.79 18.67 -1.50
N HIS A 281 4.65 19.61 -1.13
CA HIS A 281 6.12 19.45 -1.21
C HIS A 281 6.58 19.07 -2.63
N ASN A 282 6.12 19.82 -3.62
CA ASN A 282 6.60 19.80 -5.00
C ASN A 282 7.11 21.20 -5.39
N ASN A 283 7.46 21.41 -6.66
CA ASN A 283 8.06 22.66 -7.16
C ASN A 283 7.15 23.32 -8.22
N LEU A 284 5.86 23.43 -7.93
CA LEU A 284 4.84 23.81 -8.91
C LEU A 284 4.74 25.33 -9.17
N ALA A 285 5.43 26.18 -8.39
CA ALA A 285 5.35 27.64 -8.49
C ALA A 285 5.44 28.19 -9.92
N ARG A 286 6.44 27.75 -10.68
CA ARG A 286 6.66 28.22 -12.06
C ARG A 286 5.45 28.00 -12.97
N LEU A 287 4.69 26.92 -12.76
CA LEU A 287 3.58 26.53 -13.63
C LEU A 287 2.37 27.44 -13.50
N TRP A 288 2.27 28.15 -12.37
CA TRP A 288 1.14 29.03 -12.05
C TRP A 288 1.46 30.52 -12.24
N LYS A 289 2.70 30.85 -12.59
CA LYS A 289 3.10 32.21 -12.95
C LYS A 289 2.47 32.64 -14.27
N GLN A 290 2.04 33.90 -14.34
CA GLN A 290 1.59 34.49 -15.61
C GLN A 290 2.70 34.53 -16.67
N ALA A 291 3.95 34.71 -16.22
CA ALA A 291 5.13 34.71 -17.08
C ALA A 291 5.57 33.29 -17.53
N ASN A 292 4.88 32.22 -17.14
CA ASN A 292 5.18 30.89 -17.63
C ASN A 292 5.01 30.83 -19.16
N PRO A 293 5.98 30.30 -19.94
CA PRO A 293 5.82 30.17 -21.38
C PRO A 293 4.56 29.37 -21.75
N GLY A 294 3.69 29.97 -22.57
CA GLY A 294 2.37 29.40 -22.91
C GLY A 294 1.24 29.73 -21.93
N GLY A 295 1.52 30.51 -20.89
CA GLY A 295 0.57 30.87 -19.83
C GLY A 295 0.55 29.87 -18.68
N PRO A 296 -0.26 30.13 -17.64
CA PRO A 296 -0.39 29.22 -16.50
C PRO A 296 -0.97 27.85 -16.88
N VAL A 297 -0.46 26.78 -16.27
CA VAL A 297 -0.93 25.41 -16.48
C VAL A 297 -2.12 25.13 -15.54
N LEU A 298 -3.32 25.03 -16.11
CA LEU A 298 -4.56 24.78 -15.38
C LEU A 298 -4.85 23.28 -15.21
N PHE A 299 -3.95 22.56 -14.55
CA PHE A 299 -4.02 21.10 -14.39
C PHE A 299 -5.19 20.58 -13.54
N LEU A 300 -5.99 21.46 -12.92
CA LEU A 300 -7.15 21.09 -12.10
C LEU A 300 -8.50 21.16 -12.84
N LYS A 301 -8.50 21.55 -14.12
CA LYS A 301 -9.72 21.94 -14.87
C LYS A 301 -10.80 20.87 -15.03
N ASP A 302 -10.48 19.58 -14.87
CA ASP A 302 -11.39 18.45 -15.11
C ASP A 302 -11.57 17.55 -13.87
N LEU A 303 -11.70 18.17 -12.69
CA LEU A 303 -11.84 17.49 -11.39
C LEU A 303 -13.12 17.89 -10.63
N PRO A 304 -14.33 17.66 -11.20
CA PRO A 304 -15.58 18.19 -10.65
C PRO A 304 -15.98 17.63 -9.28
N ASN A 305 -15.47 16.46 -8.89
CA ASN A 305 -15.78 15.81 -7.62
C ASN A 305 -14.68 15.96 -6.55
N LEU A 306 -13.65 16.78 -6.80
CA LEU A 306 -12.54 16.95 -5.87
C LEU A 306 -13.01 17.63 -4.58
N ARG A 307 -12.73 17.02 -3.41
CA ARG A 307 -13.13 17.56 -2.10
C ARG A 307 -11.94 17.97 -1.25
N ILE A 308 -10.80 17.32 -1.41
CA ILE A 308 -9.58 17.63 -0.65
C ILE A 308 -8.43 17.87 -1.62
N LEU A 309 -7.88 19.08 -1.58
CA LEU A 309 -6.72 19.48 -2.36
C LEU A 309 -5.62 20.00 -1.43
N ASN A 310 -4.45 19.36 -1.48
CA ASN A 310 -3.28 19.79 -0.74
C ASN A 310 -2.18 20.27 -1.69
N LEU A 311 -1.88 21.56 -1.64
CA LEU A 311 -0.86 22.25 -2.42
C LEU A 311 0.19 22.92 -1.51
N LYS A 312 0.24 22.50 -0.24
CA LYS A 312 1.17 23.01 0.75
C LYS A 312 2.63 22.87 0.30
N SER A 313 3.48 23.84 0.65
CA SER A 313 4.93 23.77 0.38
C SER A 313 5.28 23.57 -1.11
N ASN A 314 4.67 24.34 -2.00
CA ASN A 314 4.99 24.35 -3.44
C ASN A 314 5.77 25.58 -3.90
N GLY A 315 6.09 26.49 -2.97
CA GLY A 315 6.75 27.76 -3.25
C GLY A 315 5.89 28.74 -4.05
N LEU A 316 4.58 28.53 -4.10
CA LEU A 316 3.65 29.33 -4.91
C LEU A 316 3.68 30.79 -4.45
N ASP A 317 3.91 31.72 -5.37
CA ASP A 317 3.85 33.17 -5.14
C ASP A 317 2.75 33.86 -5.98
N GLU A 318 2.19 33.14 -6.96
CA GLU A 318 1.06 33.54 -7.79
C GLU A 318 0.03 32.40 -7.87
N ILE A 319 -1.26 32.74 -7.95
CA ILE A 319 -2.34 31.80 -8.30
C ILE A 319 -3.13 32.38 -9.47
N PRO A 320 -3.29 31.65 -10.59
CA PRO A 320 -4.15 32.04 -11.70
C PRO A 320 -5.61 32.17 -11.27
N VAL A 321 -6.32 33.17 -11.77
CA VAL A 321 -7.74 33.41 -11.43
C VAL A 321 -8.66 32.22 -11.74
N GLN A 322 -8.29 31.36 -12.70
CA GLN A 322 -9.06 30.17 -13.07
C GLN A 322 -8.52 28.86 -12.46
N ALA A 323 -7.56 28.92 -11.51
CA ALA A 323 -6.90 27.73 -10.98
C ALA A 323 -7.85 26.75 -10.31
N PHE A 324 -8.91 27.24 -9.65
CA PHE A 324 -9.90 26.44 -8.94
C PHE A 324 -11.29 26.46 -9.59
N LYS A 325 -11.38 26.95 -10.83
CA LYS A 325 -12.66 27.01 -11.55
C LYS A 325 -13.25 25.61 -11.68
N GLY A 326 -14.55 25.47 -11.43
CA GLY A 326 -15.29 24.22 -11.55
C GLY A 326 -15.13 23.25 -10.38
N LEU A 327 -14.32 23.55 -9.37
CA LEU A 327 -14.14 22.71 -8.17
C LEU A 327 -15.26 22.99 -7.15
N PHE A 328 -16.52 22.80 -7.55
CA PHE A 328 -17.71 23.11 -6.76
C PHE A 328 -17.86 22.26 -5.49
N GLN A 329 -17.27 21.06 -5.49
CA GLN A 329 -17.33 20.11 -4.37
C GLN A 329 -16.15 20.26 -3.40
N LEU A 330 -15.23 21.21 -3.64
CA LEU A 330 -14.02 21.37 -2.83
C LEU A 330 -14.39 21.78 -1.40
N LYS A 331 -13.95 20.99 -0.42
CA LYS A 331 -14.24 21.20 1.01
C LYS A 331 -13.02 21.69 1.76
N ASN A 332 -11.85 21.11 1.45
CA ASN A 332 -10.60 21.40 2.14
C ASN A 332 -9.54 21.78 1.12
N LEU A 333 -9.03 23.01 1.25
CA LEU A 333 -7.94 23.54 0.44
C LEU A 333 -6.77 23.92 1.35
N ASP A 334 -5.64 23.23 1.22
CA ASP A 334 -4.39 23.58 1.91
C ASP A 334 -3.39 24.23 0.95
N LEU A 335 -3.15 25.52 1.15
CA LEU A 335 -2.18 26.37 0.45
C LEU A 335 -1.09 26.87 1.41
N GLY A 336 -0.94 26.24 2.58
CA GLY A 336 0.02 26.66 3.59
C GLY A 336 1.47 26.54 3.13
N SER A 337 2.37 27.22 3.84
CA SER A 337 3.82 27.16 3.59
C SER A 337 4.20 27.47 2.13
N ASN A 338 3.51 28.45 1.52
CA ASN A 338 3.83 29.01 0.22
C ASN A 338 4.33 30.46 0.39
N ASN A 339 4.52 31.18 -0.72
CA ASN A 339 5.00 32.55 -0.75
C ASN A 339 3.90 33.54 -1.21
N LEU A 340 2.63 33.18 -1.00
CA LEU A 340 1.49 33.94 -1.50
C LEU A 340 1.36 35.26 -0.73
N ASN A 341 1.13 36.36 -1.45
CA ASN A 341 0.83 37.67 -0.86
C ASN A 341 -0.53 38.19 -1.30
N LEU A 342 -0.66 38.59 -2.57
CA LEU A 342 -1.91 39.05 -3.17
C LEU A 342 -2.60 37.90 -3.91
N LEU A 343 -3.90 37.74 -3.68
CA LEU A 343 -4.73 36.78 -4.39
C LEU A 343 -5.67 37.52 -5.35
N PRO A 344 -5.94 36.98 -6.54
CA PRO A 344 -6.86 37.60 -7.49
C PRO A 344 -8.28 37.67 -6.92
N ALA A 345 -9.01 38.72 -7.29
CA ALA A 345 -10.45 38.78 -7.05
C ALA A 345 -11.13 37.57 -7.71
N THR A 346 -12.27 37.15 -7.16
CA THR A 346 -13.08 36.03 -7.67
C THR A 346 -12.39 34.66 -7.69
N LEU A 347 -11.24 34.49 -7.01
CA LEU A 347 -10.50 33.22 -7.01
C LEU A 347 -11.32 32.04 -6.47
N PHE A 348 -12.23 32.32 -5.54
CA PHE A 348 -12.99 31.32 -4.79
C PHE A 348 -14.49 31.32 -5.10
N ASP A 349 -14.95 31.98 -6.18
CA ASP A 349 -16.39 32.12 -6.50
C ASP A 349 -17.09 30.76 -6.66
N ASP A 350 -16.41 29.77 -7.25
CA ASP A 350 -16.97 28.42 -7.46
C ASP A 350 -16.86 27.53 -6.20
N GLN A 351 -16.11 27.94 -5.17
CA GLN A 351 -15.81 27.12 -3.97
C GLN A 351 -16.95 27.15 -2.94
N VAL A 352 -18.18 26.97 -3.40
CA VAL A 352 -19.42 27.04 -2.59
C VAL A 352 -19.53 25.98 -1.48
N SER A 353 -18.72 24.92 -1.55
CA SER A 353 -18.71 23.83 -0.55
C SER A 353 -17.51 23.91 0.42
N LEU A 354 -16.71 24.97 0.35
CA LEU A 354 -15.45 25.08 1.08
C LEU A 354 -15.71 25.26 2.57
N ASN A 355 -15.14 24.37 3.38
CA ASN A 355 -15.27 24.36 4.85
C ASN A 355 -13.95 24.69 5.55
N ALA A 356 -12.82 24.44 4.90
CA ALA A 356 -11.49 24.62 5.47
C ALA A 356 -10.54 25.20 4.42
N LEU A 357 -10.08 26.42 4.65
CA LEU A 357 -9.04 27.09 3.88
C LEU A 357 -7.81 27.30 4.76
N ASN A 358 -6.68 26.68 4.41
CA ASN A 358 -5.43 26.83 5.13
C ASN A 358 -4.42 27.66 4.34
N LEU A 359 -4.07 28.83 4.86
CA LEU A 359 -3.08 29.75 4.30
C LEU A 359 -1.92 30.04 5.25
N GLN A 360 -1.71 29.19 6.28
CA GLN A 360 -0.64 29.39 7.26
C GLN A 360 0.73 29.55 6.60
N LYS A 361 1.63 30.35 7.21
CA LYS A 361 3.02 30.51 6.75
C LYS A 361 3.14 30.93 5.27
N ASN A 362 2.30 31.90 4.87
CA ASN A 362 2.42 32.66 3.62
C ASN A 362 2.91 34.09 3.90
N LEU A 363 2.93 34.94 2.88
CA LEU A 363 3.33 36.35 2.93
C LEU A 363 2.12 37.29 2.77
N ILE A 364 0.92 36.83 3.13
CA ILE A 364 -0.35 37.57 2.94
C ILE A 364 -0.33 38.84 3.79
N THR A 365 -0.57 39.99 3.14
CA THR A 365 -0.61 41.31 3.79
C THR A 365 -2.01 41.90 3.90
N SER A 366 -2.98 41.43 3.09
CA SER A 366 -4.37 41.88 3.11
C SER A 366 -5.36 40.71 3.00
N VAL A 367 -6.54 40.88 3.61
CA VAL A 367 -7.67 39.95 3.52
C VAL A 367 -8.87 40.76 3.03
N GLU A 368 -9.07 40.80 1.72
CA GLU A 368 -10.09 41.63 1.08
C GLU A 368 -11.37 40.85 0.76
N GLU A 369 -12.53 41.47 0.99
CA GLU A 369 -13.86 40.87 0.74
C GLU A 369 -14.02 40.37 -0.70
N LYS A 370 -13.51 41.10 -1.69
CA LYS A 370 -13.57 40.70 -3.12
C LYS A 370 -12.84 39.40 -3.46
N VAL A 371 -11.99 38.91 -2.56
CA VAL A 371 -11.27 37.64 -2.68
C VAL A 371 -11.92 36.58 -1.80
N PHE A 372 -12.10 36.91 -0.53
CA PHE A 372 -12.45 35.94 0.51
C PHE A 372 -13.95 35.83 0.78
N GLY A 373 -14.76 36.80 0.35
CA GLY A 373 -16.20 36.85 0.59
C GLY A 373 -16.96 35.58 0.19
N PRO A 374 -16.70 34.96 -0.97
CA PRO A 374 -17.34 33.69 -1.35
C PRO A 374 -16.85 32.46 -0.58
N ALA A 375 -15.66 32.53 0.03
CA ALA A 375 -15.03 31.43 0.76
C ALA A 375 -15.41 31.38 2.27
N PHE A 376 -16.09 32.42 2.76
CA PHE A 376 -16.61 32.59 4.12
C PHE A 376 -18.12 32.84 4.07
#